data_AF-K2CLA0-F1
#
_entry.id   AF-K2CLA0-F1
#
_cell.length_a   1.000
_cell.length_b   1.000
_cell.length_c   1.000
_cell.angle_alpha   90.00
_cell.angle_beta   90.00
_cell.angle_gamma   90.00
#
_symmetry.space_group_name_H-M   'P 1'
#
loop_
_entity.id
_entity.type
_entity.pdbx_description
1 polymer ?
#
loop_
_entity_poly.entity_id
_entity_poly.type
_entity_poly.pdbx_seq_one_letter_code
_entity_poly.pdbx_strand_id
1 'polypeptide(L)'
;YRKLFDILDAKQKDYQGAADALEEMMQKYPDAPGSEDLVYRLGRIYEQDLDSMKKTTTVDGRVRYRKSAENVEKALNYYNSVTEKYPDADVSADAFLRKGELYEKELRDYDQARKSYQEFLKRFPRHEDAEKIREKLQDIEGY
;
A
#
# COMPACT_ATOMS: atom_id res chain seq x y z
N TYR A 1 -15.73 16.03 3.97
CA TYR A 1 -14.31 15.68 3.77
C TYR A 1 -13.35 16.34 4.77
N ARG A 2 -13.36 17.67 5.00
CA ARG A 2 -12.35 18.33 5.87
C ARG A 2 -12.26 17.84 7.34
N LYS A 3 -13.39 17.54 7.99
CA LYS A 3 -13.42 17.00 9.37
C LYS A 3 -12.95 15.55 9.51
N LEU A 4 -12.83 14.79 8.42
CA LEU A 4 -12.36 13.40 8.45
C LEU A 4 -10.83 13.31 8.50
N PHE A 5 -10.14 14.29 7.92
CA PHE A 5 -8.68 14.36 7.96
C PHE A 5 -8.17 14.60 9.39
N ASP A 6 -8.92 15.35 10.21
CA ASP A 6 -8.57 15.60 11.61
C ASP A 6 -8.67 14.34 12.52
N ILE A 7 -9.41 13.30 12.10
CA ILE A 7 -9.49 12.03 12.85
C ILE A 7 -8.18 11.23 12.69
N LEU A 8 -7.47 11.40 11.57
CA LEU A 8 -6.21 10.72 11.28
C LEU A 8 -5.03 11.31 12.07
N ASP A 9 -5.14 12.55 12.57
CA ASP A 9 -4.05 13.28 13.25
C ASP A 9 -3.97 13.02 14.77
N ALA A 10 -4.96 12.34 15.36
CA ALA A 10 -4.97 12.03 16.79
C ALA A 10 -4.17 10.74 17.10
N LYS A 11 -2.87 10.77 16.82
CA LYS A 11 -1.81 9.91 17.39
C LYS A 11 -2.19 8.43 17.63
N GLN A 12 -1.89 7.59 16.64
CA GLN A 12 -1.42 6.21 16.83
C GLN A 12 -2.39 5.17 17.44
N LYS A 13 -3.68 5.49 17.73
CA LYS A 13 -4.53 4.60 18.53
C LYS A 13 -5.88 4.15 17.95
N ASP A 14 -6.31 4.64 16.78
CA ASP A 14 -7.58 4.16 16.19
C ASP A 14 -7.53 3.96 14.67
N TYR A 15 -6.46 3.32 14.20
CA TYR A 15 -6.36 2.90 12.79
C TYR A 15 -7.37 1.81 12.43
N GLN A 16 -7.81 1.05 13.43
CA GLN A 16 -8.87 0.08 13.26
C GLN A 16 -10.21 0.79 13.02
N GLY A 17 -10.60 1.77 13.84
CA GLY A 17 -11.80 2.56 13.60
C GLY A 17 -11.73 3.40 12.31
N ALA A 18 -10.54 3.87 11.92
CA ALA A 18 -10.34 4.50 10.62
C ALA A 18 -10.56 3.52 9.46
N ALA A 19 -10.04 2.28 9.56
CA ALA A 19 -10.29 1.25 8.56
C ALA A 19 -11.79 0.89 8.51
N ASP A 20 -12.43 0.64 9.65
CA ASP A 20 -13.86 0.30 9.74
C ASP A 20 -14.74 1.41 9.12
N ALA A 21 -14.43 2.69 9.39
CA ALA A 21 -15.16 3.81 8.82
C ALA A 21 -14.98 3.91 7.30
N LEU A 22 -13.77 3.67 6.79
CA LEU A 22 -13.50 3.67 5.35
C LEU A 22 -14.19 2.48 4.65
N GLU A 23 -14.19 1.29 5.27
CA GLU A 23 -14.91 0.11 4.78
C GLU A 23 -16.43 0.36 4.75
N GLU A 24 -17.01 0.95 5.79
CA GLU A 24 -18.43 1.32 5.82
C GLU A 24 -18.76 2.33 4.72
N MET A 25 -17.90 3.32 4.50
CA MET A 25 -18.06 4.30 3.43
C MET A 25 -18.03 3.64 2.05
N MET A 26 -17.09 2.72 1.81
CA MET A 26 -17.03 1.96 0.56
C MET A 26 -18.27 1.08 0.35
N GLN A 27 -18.81 0.49 1.42
CA GLN A 27 -20.03 -0.32 1.33
C GLN A 27 -21.26 0.53 0.99
N LYS A 28 -21.37 1.71 1.61
CA LYS A 28 -22.49 2.63 1.39
C LYS A 28 -22.42 3.38 0.07
N TYR A 29 -21.20 3.62 -0.43
CA TYR A 29 -20.94 4.46 -1.60
C TYR A 29 -19.90 3.82 -2.53
N PRO A 30 -20.16 2.63 -3.11
CA PRO A 30 -19.17 1.89 -3.88
C PRO A 30 -18.67 2.64 -5.13
N ASP A 31 -19.55 3.40 -5.79
CA ASP A 31 -19.26 4.11 -7.03
C ASP A 31 -19.14 5.63 -6.85
N ALA A 32 -18.99 6.12 -5.62
CA ALA A 32 -18.84 7.55 -5.39
C ALA A 32 -17.51 8.08 -5.95
N PRO A 33 -17.49 9.32 -6.48
CA PRO A 33 -16.23 9.99 -6.82
C PRO A 33 -15.29 10.03 -5.60
N GLY A 34 -14.05 9.59 -5.76
CA GLY A 34 -13.08 9.48 -4.67
C GLY A 34 -13.06 8.11 -3.98
N SER A 35 -13.85 7.13 -4.41
CA SER A 35 -13.75 5.74 -3.95
C SER A 35 -12.33 5.19 -4.09
N GLU A 36 -11.61 5.58 -5.14
CA GLU A 36 -10.20 5.22 -5.39
C GLU A 36 -9.26 5.64 -4.25
N ASP A 37 -9.47 6.83 -3.70
CA ASP A 37 -8.68 7.37 -2.58
C ASP A 37 -9.03 6.63 -1.28
N LEU A 38 -10.30 6.29 -1.05
CA LEU A 38 -10.72 5.46 0.10
C LEU A 38 -10.07 4.07 0.07
N VAL A 39 -10.09 3.41 -1.08
CA VAL A 39 -9.50 2.06 -1.24
C VAL A 39 -7.99 2.13 -1.05
N TYR A 40 -7.32 3.15 -1.59
CA TYR A 40 -5.89 3.36 -1.41
C TYR A 40 -5.53 3.61 0.06
N ARG A 41 -6.29 4.46 0.76
CA ARG A 41 -6.11 4.72 2.20
C ARG A 41 -6.22 3.47 3.04
N LEU A 42 -7.17 2.58 2.74
CA LEU A 42 -7.26 1.28 3.42
C LEU A 42 -5.97 0.47 3.24
N GLY A 43 -5.47 0.36 2.00
CA GLY A 43 -4.20 -0.30 1.73
C GLY A 43 -3.04 0.28 2.56
N ARG A 44 -2.98 1.61 2.65
CA ARG A 44 -1.97 2.33 3.45
C ARG A 44 -2.12 2.09 4.95
N ILE A 45 -3.34 2.05 5.48
CA ILE A 45 -3.60 1.76 6.90
C ILE A 45 -3.12 0.34 7.26
N TYR A 46 -3.44 -0.66 6.42
CA TYR A 46 -2.95 -2.01 6.62
C TYR A 46 -1.43 -2.12 6.44
N GLU A 47 -0.85 -1.36 5.52
CA GLU A 47 0.59 -1.36 5.28
C GLU A 47 1.41 -0.72 6.41
N GLN A 48 0.96 0.42 6.95
CA GLN A 48 1.75 1.29 7.82
C GLN A 48 1.37 1.21 9.30
N ASP A 49 0.08 1.07 9.59
CA ASP A 49 -0.48 1.58 10.84
C ASP A 49 -1.23 0.53 11.68
N LEU A 50 -1.89 -0.45 11.04
CA LEU A 50 -2.39 -1.66 11.71
C LEU A 50 -1.27 -2.67 11.99
N ASP A 51 -0.08 -2.44 11.42
CA ASP A 51 1.14 -3.03 11.90
C ASP A 51 1.57 -2.30 13.18
N SER A 52 0.87 -2.59 14.27
CA SER A 52 1.40 -2.39 15.60
C SER A 52 2.67 -3.23 15.70
N MET A 53 3.79 -2.62 15.30
CA MET A 53 5.17 -2.95 15.59
C MET A 53 5.27 -4.15 16.52
N LYS A 54 5.13 -5.38 16.02
CA LYS A 54 5.50 -6.54 16.82
C LYS A 54 7.00 -6.40 16.93
N LYS A 55 7.47 -5.80 18.03
CA LYS A 55 8.86 -5.80 18.42
C LYS A 55 9.24 -7.26 18.54
N THR A 56 9.77 -7.82 17.46
CA THR A 56 10.37 -9.14 17.53
C THR A 56 11.79 -8.89 17.99
N THR A 57 12.08 -9.30 19.22
CA THR A 57 13.44 -9.43 19.70
C THR A 57 14.04 -10.58 18.90
N THR A 58 14.89 -10.23 17.95
CA THR A 58 15.71 -11.22 17.27
C THR A 58 16.62 -11.92 18.27
N VAL A 59 17.09 -13.13 17.95
CA VAL A 59 17.94 -13.92 18.85
C VAL A 59 19.24 -13.18 19.21
N ASP A 60 19.66 -12.21 18.38
CA ASP A 60 20.80 -11.30 18.58
C ASP A 60 20.47 -10.01 19.36
N GLY A 61 19.27 -9.88 19.93
CA GLY A 61 18.88 -8.75 20.79
C GLY A 61 18.49 -7.46 20.04
N ARG A 62 18.44 -7.49 18.70
CA ARG A 62 17.98 -6.34 17.90
C ARG A 62 16.46 -6.34 17.79
N VAL A 63 15.86 -5.18 18.01
CA VAL A 63 14.43 -4.98 17.74
C VAL A 63 14.25 -4.86 16.23
N ARG A 64 13.50 -5.78 15.63
CA ARG A 64 13.01 -5.62 14.26
C ARG A 64 11.52 -5.36 14.27
N TYR A 65 11.12 -4.50 13.36
CA TYR A 65 9.73 -4.29 12.96
C TYR A 65 9.48 -5.21 11.77
N ARG A 66 8.55 -6.14 11.89
CA ARG A 66 8.16 -7.03 10.79
C ARG A 66 6.67 -6.88 10.56
N LYS A 67 6.29 -6.63 9.31
CA LYS A 67 4.89 -6.58 8.92
C LYS A 67 4.22 -7.93 9.17
N SER A 68 3.04 -7.92 9.77
CA SER A 68 2.20 -9.11 9.86
C SER A 68 1.84 -9.59 8.46
N ALA A 69 2.03 -10.89 8.17
CA ALA A 69 1.69 -11.45 6.86
C ALA A 69 0.23 -11.19 6.47
N GLU A 70 -0.69 -11.23 7.44
CA GLU A 70 -2.11 -10.90 7.24
C GLU A 70 -2.31 -9.44 6.79
N ASN A 71 -1.56 -8.51 7.39
CA ASN A 71 -1.65 -7.09 7.04
C ASN A 71 -1.04 -6.81 5.68
N VAL A 72 0.06 -7.49 5.33
CA VAL A 72 0.65 -7.43 3.99
C VAL A 72 -0.36 -7.92 2.95
N GLU A 73 -1.03 -9.04 3.21
CA GLU A 73 -2.06 -9.57 2.32
C GLU A 73 -3.25 -8.62 2.15
N LYS A 74 -3.76 -8.05 3.26
CA LYS A 74 -4.84 -7.05 3.21
C LYS A 74 -4.41 -5.80 2.43
N ALA A 75 -3.22 -5.26 2.69
CA ALA A 75 -2.70 -4.11 1.96
C ALA A 75 -2.60 -4.39 0.46
N LEU A 76 -2.08 -5.56 0.07
CA LEU A 76 -2.03 -6.00 -1.32
C LEU A 76 -3.42 -6.12 -1.95
N ASN A 77 -4.41 -6.66 -1.23
CA ASN A 77 -5.79 -6.75 -1.73
C ASN A 77 -6.39 -5.37 -2.02
N TYR A 78 -6.17 -4.40 -1.13
CA TYR A 78 -6.61 -3.02 -1.35
C TYR A 78 -5.89 -2.34 -2.52
N TYR A 79 -4.57 -2.51 -2.63
CA TYR A 79 -3.81 -1.98 -3.77
C TYR A 79 -4.19 -2.65 -5.09
N ASN A 80 -4.49 -3.95 -5.10
CA ASN A 80 -5.03 -4.64 -6.27
C ASN A 80 -6.38 -4.04 -6.67
N SER A 81 -7.29 -3.86 -5.72
CA SER A 81 -8.59 -3.23 -5.99
C SER A 81 -8.45 -1.83 -6.59
N VAL A 82 -7.54 -0.99 -6.07
CA VAL A 82 -7.26 0.35 -6.65
C VAL A 82 -6.72 0.22 -8.08
N THR A 83 -5.68 -0.61 -8.26
CA THR A 83 -4.98 -0.73 -9.55
C THR A 83 -5.80 -1.44 -10.63
N GLU A 84 -6.79 -2.25 -10.26
CA GLU A 84 -7.71 -2.92 -11.20
C GLU A 84 -8.90 -2.04 -11.57
N LYS A 85 -9.48 -1.33 -10.59
CA LYS A 85 -10.69 -0.52 -10.82
C LYS A 85 -10.38 0.87 -11.35
N TYR A 86 -9.26 1.45 -10.93
CA TYR A 86 -8.88 2.83 -11.22
C TYR A 86 -7.46 2.93 -11.78
N PRO A 87 -7.07 2.11 -12.77
CA PRO A 87 -5.67 1.88 -13.12
C PRO A 87 -4.87 3.15 -13.50
N ASP A 88 -5.55 4.19 -13.98
CA ASP A 88 -4.94 5.44 -14.47
C ASP A 88 -5.18 6.63 -13.52
N ALA A 89 -5.76 6.40 -12.35
CA ALA A 89 -5.92 7.44 -11.33
C ALA A 89 -4.57 7.81 -10.70
N ASP A 90 -4.45 9.06 -10.22
CA ASP A 90 -3.21 9.53 -9.58
C ASP A 90 -2.79 8.63 -8.40
N VAL A 91 -3.75 8.19 -7.59
CA VAL A 91 -3.52 7.25 -6.46
C VAL A 91 -3.07 5.85 -6.89
N SER A 92 -3.29 5.48 -8.16
CA SER A 92 -2.87 4.17 -8.67
C SER A 92 -1.38 4.09 -8.93
N ALA A 93 -0.73 5.21 -9.26
CA ALA A 93 0.73 5.27 -9.34
C ALA A 93 1.35 4.82 -8.00
N ASP A 94 0.90 5.45 -6.92
CA ASP A 94 1.29 5.07 -5.56
C ASP A 94 0.96 3.60 -5.26
N ALA A 95 -0.26 3.14 -5.59
CA ALA A 95 -0.67 1.77 -5.32
C ALA A 95 0.19 0.72 -6.06
N PHE A 96 0.56 0.96 -7.33
CA PHE A 96 1.47 0.08 -8.07
C PHE A 96 2.87 0.05 -7.44
N LEU A 97 3.40 1.21 -7.06
CA LEU A 97 4.70 1.30 -6.38
C LEU A 97 4.66 0.53 -5.05
N ARG A 98 3.69 0.79 -4.18
CA ARG A 98 3.55 0.12 -2.88
C ARG A 98 3.37 -1.38 -3.01
N LYS A 99 2.57 -1.82 -3.99
CA LYS A 99 2.39 -3.24 -4.32
C LYS A 99 3.72 -3.89 -4.69
N GLY A 100 4.50 -3.25 -5.57
CA GLY A 100 5.83 -3.74 -5.93
C GLY A 100 6.78 -3.82 -4.72
N GLU A 101 6.77 -2.81 -3.85
CA GLU A 101 7.61 -2.80 -2.64
C GLU A 101 7.24 -3.91 -1.66
N LEU A 102 5.94 -4.19 -1.48
CA LEU A 102 5.47 -5.29 -0.62
C LEU A 102 5.88 -6.65 -1.18
N TYR A 103 5.72 -6.88 -2.48
CA TYR A 103 6.17 -8.11 -3.12
C TYR A 103 7.68 -8.29 -3.01
N GLU A 104 8.46 -7.23 -3.27
CA GLU A 104 9.93 -7.25 -3.21
C GLU A 104 10.45 -7.51 -1.78
N LYS A 105 9.98 -6.73 -0.81
CA LYS A 105 10.60 -6.66 0.53
C LYS A 105 10.00 -7.65 1.52
N GLU A 106 8.67 -7.80 1.51
CA GLU A 106 7.97 -8.62 2.52
C GLU A 106 7.78 -10.05 2.04
N LEU A 107 7.40 -10.25 0.77
CA LEU A 107 7.11 -11.57 0.21
C LEU A 107 8.29 -12.19 -0.54
N ARG A 108 9.29 -11.38 -0.91
CA ARG A 108 10.39 -11.78 -1.81
C ARG A 108 9.91 -12.43 -3.11
N ASP A 109 8.73 -12.01 -3.57
CA ASP A 109 8.15 -12.41 -4.84
C ASP A 109 8.58 -11.39 -5.90
N TYR A 110 9.80 -11.61 -6.42
CA TYR A 110 10.42 -10.73 -7.40
C TYR A 110 9.65 -10.66 -8.73
N ASP A 111 8.93 -11.72 -9.09
CA ASP A 111 8.12 -11.73 -10.31
C ASP A 111 6.91 -10.82 -10.20
N GLN A 112 6.19 -10.86 -9.07
CA GLN A 112 5.07 -9.95 -8.81
C GLN A 112 5.53 -8.51 -8.58
N ALA A 113 6.69 -8.32 -7.95
CA ALA A 113 7.32 -7.00 -7.82
C ALA A 113 7.62 -6.41 -9.20
N ARG A 114 8.27 -7.18 -10.08
CA ARG A 114 8.60 -6.79 -11.45
C ARG A 114 7.35 -6.39 -12.23
N LYS A 115 6.29 -7.21 -12.20
CA LYS A 115 5.01 -6.90 -12.87
C LYS A 115 4.42 -5.59 -12.39
N SER A 116 4.40 -5.35 -11.08
CA SER A 116 3.82 -4.15 -10.49
C SER A 116 4.58 -2.89 -10.92
N TYR A 117 5.92 -2.94 -10.89
CA TYR A 117 6.80 -1.86 -11.35
C TYR A 117 6.71 -1.62 -12.86
N GLN A 118 6.59 -2.66 -13.67
CA GLN A 118 6.40 -2.52 -15.12
C GLN A 118 5.05 -1.85 -15.45
N GLU A 119 3.97 -2.24 -14.77
CA GLU A 119 2.67 -1.59 -14.96
C GLU A 119 2.69 -0.13 -14.49
N PHE A 120 3.40 0.20 -13.40
CA PHE A 120 3.65 1.58 -13.02
C PHE A 120 4.29 2.37 -14.17
N LEU A 121 5.41 1.89 -14.71
CA LEU A 121 6.16 2.62 -15.74
C LEU A 121 5.39 2.76 -17.05
N LYS A 122 4.53 1.79 -17.36
CA LYS A 122 3.68 1.80 -18.54
C LYS A 122 2.57 2.84 -18.43
N ARG A 123 1.95 2.98 -17.26
CA ARG A 123 0.80 3.87 -17.03
C ARG A 123 1.22 5.27 -16.62
N PHE A 124 2.28 5.38 -15.84
CA PHE A 124 2.78 6.63 -15.27
C PHE A 124 4.24 6.92 -15.69
N PRO A 125 4.55 6.96 -17.00
CA PRO A 125 5.93 7.06 -17.50
C PRO A 125 6.63 8.38 -17.14
N ARG A 126 5.87 9.41 -16.76
CA ARG A 126 6.34 10.76 -16.40
C ARG A 126 6.23 11.05 -14.91
N HIS A 127 5.89 10.05 -14.09
CA HIS A 127 5.83 10.22 -12.64
C HIS A 127 7.22 10.46 -12.07
N GLU A 128 7.32 11.21 -10.98
CA GLU A 128 8.59 11.55 -10.33
C GLU A 128 9.40 10.31 -9.90
N ASP A 129 8.70 9.27 -9.42
CA ASP A 129 9.29 7.98 -9.05
C ASP A 129 9.66 7.06 -10.22
N ALA A 130 9.39 7.42 -11.48
CA ALA A 130 9.62 6.54 -12.62
C ALA A 130 11.10 6.13 -12.76
N GLU A 131 12.04 7.06 -12.59
CA GLU A 131 13.47 6.72 -12.66
C GLU A 131 13.89 5.75 -11.55
N LYS A 132 13.46 6.01 -10.31
CA LYS A 132 13.71 5.13 -9.17
C LYS A 132 13.15 3.72 -9.39
N ILE A 133 11.99 3.60 -10.02
CA ILE A 133 11.38 2.29 -10.31
C ILE A 133 12.16 1.55 -11.40
N ARG A 134 12.74 2.26 -12.38
CA ARG A 134 13.65 1.64 -13.35
C ARG A 134 14.89 1.07 -12.68
N GLU A 135 15.49 1.80 -11.74
CA GLU A 135 16.63 1.31 -10.95
C GLU A 135 16.24 0.04 -10.16
N LYS A 136 15.10 0.07 -9.46
CA LYS A 136 14.59 -1.09 -8.72
C LYS A 136 14.38 -2.32 -9.60
N LEU A 137 13.88 -2.14 -10.82
CA LEU A 137 13.71 -3.24 -11.76
C LEU A 137 15.04 -3.87 -12.16
N GLN A 138 16.08 -3.06 -12.40
CA GLN A 138 17.43 -3.56 -12.69
C GLN A 138 18.00 -4.35 -11.51
N ASP A 139 17.81 -3.87 -10.29
CA ASP A 139 18.26 -4.58 -9.08
C ASP A 139 17.57 -5.95 -8.95
N ILE A 140 16.28 -6.03 -9.27
CA ILE A 140 15.49 -7.27 -9.20
C ILE A 140 15.88 -8.26 -10.30
N GLU A 141 16.32 -7.82 -11.47
CA GLU A 141 16.81 -8.70 -12.54
C GLU A 141 18.10 -9.46 -12.18
N GLY A 142 18.80 -9.03 -11.12
CA GLY A 142 19.97 -9.72 -10.59
C GLY A 142 19.68 -10.90 -9.65
N TYR A 143 18.42 -11.15 -9.28
CA TYR A 143 17.97 -12.22 -8.38
C TYR A 143 17.17 -13.29 -9.12
#